data_AF-A1UQ42-F1
#
_entry.id   AF-A1UQ42-F1
#
_cell.length_a   1.000
_cell.length_b   1.000
_cell.length_c   1.000
_cell.angle_alpha   90.00
_cell.angle_beta   90.00
_cell.angle_gamma   90.00
#
_symmetry.space_group_name_H-M   'P 1'
#
loop_
_entity.id
_entity.type
_entity.pdbx_description
1 polymer ?
#
loop_
_entity_poly.entity_id
_entity_poly.type
_entity_poly.pdbx_seq_one_letter_code
_entity_poly.pdbx_strand_id
1 'polypeptide(L)'
;MAQQVVGAAQIQSTADQLDDLKMRALDVLSRYQQHSTELQASGGLDGQAGVANVATAEEISQAQREMNMRWESLIAALRNSAPDFTNIDTQSAQQIQSVAGGLRFT
;
A
#
# COMPACT_ATOMS: atom_id res chain seq x y z
N MET A 1 8.20 -0.68 27.68
CA MET A 1 8.01 0.47 26.75
C MET A 1 8.57 0.23 25.33
N ALA A 2 9.41 -0.78 25.08
CA ALA A 2 9.99 -1.00 23.74
C ALA A 2 9.03 -1.65 22.72
N GLN A 3 8.18 -2.60 23.14
CA GLN A 3 7.38 -3.41 22.21
C GLN A 3 6.26 -2.64 21.48
N GLN A 4 5.76 -1.54 22.06
CA GLN A 4 4.57 -0.80 21.60
C GLN A 4 4.89 0.23 20.51
N VAL A 5 6.01 0.96 20.66
CA VAL A 5 6.56 1.83 19.59
C VAL A 5 6.95 0.98 18.39
N VAL A 6 7.46 -0.23 18.64
CA VAL A 6 7.86 -1.17 17.58
C VAL A 6 6.65 -1.59 16.73
N GLY A 7 5.49 -1.90 17.32
CA GLY A 7 4.30 -2.31 16.54
C GLY A 7 3.77 -1.23 15.59
N ALA A 8 3.53 -0.02 16.11
CA ALA A 8 3.08 1.11 15.29
C ALA A 8 4.14 1.54 14.25
N ALA A 9 5.43 1.54 14.62
CA ALA A 9 6.52 1.81 13.69
C ALA A 9 6.64 0.72 12.60
N GLN A 10 6.39 -0.55 12.94
CA GLN A 10 6.39 -1.66 11.99
C GLN A 10 5.25 -1.51 10.97
N ILE A 11 4.06 -1.11 11.42
CA ILE A 11 2.89 -0.85 10.55
C ILE A 11 3.17 0.33 9.61
N GLN A 12 3.73 1.44 10.13
CA GLN A 12 4.12 2.58 9.30
C GLN A 12 5.20 2.19 8.28
N SER A 13 6.26 1.51 8.72
CA SER A 13 7.31 1.02 7.81
C SER A 13 6.76 0.07 6.74
N THR A 14 5.78 -0.76 7.09
CA THR A 14 5.13 -1.66 6.13
C THR A 14 4.29 -0.85 5.14
N ALA A 15 3.52 0.13 5.59
CA ALA A 15 2.75 1.01 4.72
C ALA A 15 3.65 1.77 3.73
N ASP A 16 4.82 2.24 4.16
CA ASP A 16 5.78 2.94 3.29
C ASP A 16 6.41 2.00 2.25
N GLN A 17 6.73 0.75 2.64
CA GLN A 17 7.20 -0.27 1.70
C GLN A 17 6.14 -0.61 0.64
N LEU A 18 4.87 -0.67 1.04
CA LEU A 18 3.77 -0.94 0.11
C LEU A 18 3.51 0.25 -0.82
N ASP A 19 3.72 1.48 -0.36
CA ASP A 19 3.64 2.67 -1.21
C ASP A 19 4.77 2.71 -2.24
N ASP A 20 6.01 2.38 -1.85
CA ASP A 20 7.13 2.23 -2.80
C ASP A 20 6.87 1.10 -3.82
N LEU A 21 6.36 -0.05 -3.36
CA LEU A 21 5.98 -1.15 -4.24
C LEU A 21 4.88 -0.74 -5.24
N LYS A 22 3.88 0.02 -4.78
CA LYS A 22 2.83 0.59 -5.63
C LYS A 22 3.44 1.48 -6.72
N MET A 23 4.35 2.40 -6.36
CA MET A 23 5.02 3.27 -7.33
C MET A 23 5.80 2.48 -8.38
N ARG A 24 6.55 1.46 -7.97
CA ARG A 24 7.30 0.59 -8.89
C ARG A 24 6.37 -0.19 -9.82
N ALA A 25 5.27 -0.72 -9.32
CA ALA A 25 4.30 -1.45 -10.13
C ALA A 25 3.63 -0.53 -11.17
N LEU A 26 3.25 0.70 -10.77
CA LEU A 26 2.69 1.70 -11.66
C LEU A 26 3.70 2.14 -12.74
N ASP A 27 4.98 2.31 -12.39
CA ASP A 27 6.05 2.61 -13.35
C ASP A 27 6.19 1.50 -14.41
N VAL A 28 6.23 0.22 -13.99
CA VAL A 28 6.30 -0.91 -14.92
C VAL A 28 5.09 -0.93 -15.86
N LEU A 29 3.88 -0.80 -15.33
CA LEU A 29 2.66 -0.77 -16.14
C LEU A 29 2.63 0.44 -17.09
N SER A 30 3.11 1.60 -16.64
CA SER A 30 3.22 2.80 -17.48
C SER A 30 4.18 2.59 -18.65
N ARG A 31 5.33 1.96 -18.42
CA ARG A 31 6.27 1.60 -19.50
C ARG A 31 5.68 0.61 -20.49
N TYR A 32 4.93 -0.38 -20.02
CA TYR A 32 4.23 -1.32 -20.91
C TYR A 32 3.17 -0.63 -21.77
N GLN A 33 2.38 0.26 -21.18
CA GLN A 33 1.38 1.05 -21.90
C GLN A 33 2.04 1.96 -22.95
N GLN A 34 3.12 2.63 -22.58
CA GLN A 34 3.89 3.46 -23.50
C GLN A 34 4.44 2.61 -24.65
N HIS A 35 5.04 1.46 -24.36
CA HIS A 35 5.55 0.55 -25.38
C HIS A 35 4.45 0.08 -26.33
N SER A 36 3.28 -0.31 -25.81
CA SER A 36 2.14 -0.71 -26.62
C SER A 36 1.65 0.43 -27.55
N THR A 37 1.63 1.66 -27.05
CA THR A 37 1.25 2.85 -27.83
C THR A 37 2.28 3.15 -28.93
N GLU A 38 3.57 3.07 -28.60
CA GLU A 38 4.68 3.27 -29.55
C GLU A 38 4.67 2.19 -30.64
N LEU A 39 4.43 0.93 -30.26
CA LEU A 39 4.33 -0.19 -31.19
C LEU A 39 3.17 0.00 -32.18
N GLN A 40 2.03 0.49 -31.69
CA GLN A 40 0.89 0.87 -32.54
C GLN A 40 1.25 2.03 -33.48
N ALA A 41 1.87 3.09 -32.95
CA ALA A 41 2.24 4.29 -33.70
C ALA A 41 3.32 4.03 -34.76
N SER A 42 4.19 3.05 -34.53
CA SER A 42 5.24 2.63 -35.48
C SER A 42 4.68 1.97 -36.74
N GLY A 43 3.40 1.58 -36.76
CA GLY A 43 2.81 0.81 -37.85
C GLY A 43 3.37 -0.61 -37.98
N GLY A 44 4.16 -1.07 -37.00
CA GLY A 44 4.76 -2.41 -37.00
C GLY A 44 3.77 -3.54 -36.71
N LEU A 45 2.56 -3.21 -36.26
CA LEU A 45 1.48 -4.16 -36.02
C LEU A 45 0.30 -3.85 -36.93
N ASP A 46 -0.10 -4.86 -37.72
CA ASP A 46 -1.22 -4.76 -38.63
C ASP A 46 -2.21 -5.92 -38.45
N GLY A 47 -3.46 -5.74 -38.89
CA GLY A 47 -4.51 -6.75 -38.74
C GLY A 47 -4.79 -7.16 -37.28
N GLN A 48 -4.88 -8.48 -37.01
CA GLN A 48 -5.18 -9.00 -35.66
C GLN A 48 -4.15 -8.61 -34.59
N ALA A 49 -2.90 -8.39 -34.98
CA ALA A 49 -1.84 -8.03 -34.03
C ALA A 49 -2.02 -6.59 -33.52
N GLY A 50 -2.44 -5.65 -34.37
CA GLY A 50 -2.78 -4.29 -33.97
C GLY A 50 -3.98 -4.26 -33.02
N VAL A 51 -5.03 -5.03 -33.31
CA VAL A 51 -6.22 -5.14 -32.45
C VAL A 51 -5.85 -5.70 -31.07
N ALA A 52 -5.04 -6.75 -31.01
CA ALA A 52 -4.59 -7.35 -29.75
C ALA A 52 -3.75 -6.37 -28.91
N ASN A 53 -2.91 -5.56 -29.56
CA ASN A 53 -2.10 -4.56 -28.89
C ASN A 53 -2.95 -3.43 -28.28
N VAL A 54 -3.97 -2.95 -28.99
CA VAL A 54 -4.93 -1.98 -28.43
C VAL A 54 -5.66 -2.57 -27.22
N ALA A 55 -6.15 -3.80 -27.31
CA ALA A 55 -6.79 -4.47 -26.18
C ALA A 55 -5.85 -4.62 -24.99
N THR A 56 -4.58 -4.96 -25.24
CA THR A 56 -3.54 -5.04 -24.19
C THR A 56 -3.33 -3.68 -23.51
N ALA A 57 -3.29 -2.58 -24.29
CA ALA A 57 -3.17 -1.23 -23.73
C ALA A 57 -4.35 -0.87 -22.81
N GLU A 58 -5.57 -1.25 -23.19
CA GLU A 58 -6.79 -1.07 -22.39
C GLU A 58 -6.75 -1.90 -21.10
N GLU A 59 -6.36 -3.17 -21.18
CA GLU A 59 -6.18 -4.07 -20.03
C GLU A 59 -5.15 -3.52 -19.04
N ILE A 60 -4.02 -3.00 -19.53
CA ILE A 60 -2.99 -2.38 -18.69
C ILE A 60 -3.56 -1.14 -17.98
N SER A 61 -4.31 -0.29 -18.70
CA SER A 61 -4.94 0.89 -18.10
C SER A 61 -5.96 0.51 -17.02
N GLN A 62 -6.73 -0.54 -17.25
CA GLN A 62 -7.67 -1.05 -16.25
C GLN A 62 -6.95 -1.62 -15.03
N ALA A 63 -5.89 -2.41 -15.26
CA ALA A 63 -5.07 -2.97 -14.20
C ALA A 63 -4.40 -1.87 -13.34
N GLN A 64 -3.90 -0.79 -13.95
CA GLN A 64 -3.35 0.37 -13.22
C GLN A 64 -4.38 1.00 -12.28
N ARG A 65 -5.61 1.24 -12.77
CA ARG A 65 -6.68 1.83 -11.94
C ARG A 65 -7.06 0.92 -10.78
N GLU A 66 -7.29 -0.36 -11.06
CA GLU A 66 -7.67 -1.33 -10.04
C GLU A 66 -6.57 -1.52 -8.99
N MET A 67 -5.33 -1.63 -9.45
CA MET A 67 -4.17 -1.75 -8.60
C MET A 67 -4.05 -0.51 -7.70
N ASN A 68 -4.15 0.70 -8.25
CA ASN A 68 -4.07 1.92 -7.45
C ASN A 68 -5.14 1.98 -6.35
N MET A 69 -6.41 1.69 -6.69
CA MET A 69 -7.51 1.67 -5.71
C MET A 69 -7.28 0.65 -4.58
N ARG A 70 -6.84 -0.57 -4.94
CA ARG A 70 -6.58 -1.63 -3.95
C ARG A 70 -5.42 -1.28 -3.03
N TRP A 71 -4.34 -0.72 -3.57
CA TRP A 71 -3.19 -0.29 -2.77
C TRP A 71 -3.53 0.89 -1.86
N GLU A 72 -4.22 1.91 -2.36
CA GLU A 72 -4.67 3.04 -1.54
C GLU A 72 -5.57 2.58 -0.39
N SER A 73 -6.50 1.65 -0.66
CA SER A 73 -7.36 1.06 0.38
C SER A 73 -6.55 0.30 1.43
N LEU A 74 -5.58 -0.52 1.01
CA LEU A 74 -4.71 -1.28 1.91
C LEU A 74 -3.83 -0.35 2.78
N ILE A 75 -3.19 0.64 2.17
CA ILE A 75 -2.34 1.61 2.85
C ILE A 75 -3.17 2.44 3.84
N ALA A 76 -4.39 2.85 3.45
CA ALA A 76 -5.31 3.55 4.34
C ALA A 76 -5.72 2.67 5.53
N ALA A 77 -6.04 1.39 5.30
CA ALA A 77 -6.36 0.45 6.37
C ALA A 77 -5.19 0.25 7.36
N LEU A 78 -3.96 0.15 6.85
CA LEU A 78 -2.76 0.06 7.68
C LEU A 78 -2.54 1.34 8.50
N ARG A 79 -2.66 2.51 7.86
CA ARG A 79 -2.49 3.80 8.55
C ARG A 79 -3.59 4.07 9.58
N ASN A 80 -4.83 3.66 9.30
CA ASN A 80 -5.97 3.83 10.20
C ASN A 80 -6.00 2.82 11.35
N SER A 81 -5.30 1.70 11.25
CA SER A 81 -5.16 0.72 12.36
C SER A 81 -4.03 1.06 13.32
N ALA A 82 -3.06 1.89 12.93
CA ALA A 82 -1.96 2.33 13.79
C ALA A 82 -2.40 3.06 15.10
N PRO A 83 -3.43 3.91 15.11
CA PRO A 83 -3.94 4.55 16.33
C PRO A 83 -4.56 3.56 17.33
N ASP A 84 -5.20 2.48 16.86
CA ASP A 84 -5.85 1.49 17.73
C ASP A 84 -4.84 0.79 18.65
N PHE A 85 -3.66 0.48 18.14
CA PHE A 85 -2.56 -0.04 18.96
C PHE A 85 -2.07 0.98 19.99
N THR A 86 -2.02 2.26 19.63
CA THR A 86 -1.58 3.34 20.53
C THR A 86 -2.59 3.58 21.68
N ASN A 87 -3.89 3.44 21.39
CA ASN A 87 -4.97 3.65 22.35
C ASN A 87 -5.11 2.50 23.37
N ILE A 88 -5.00 1.24 22.90
CA ILE A 88 -5.02 0.06 23.79
C ILE A 88 -3.86 0.12 24.78
N ASP A 89 -2.71 0.61 24.34
CA ASP A 89 -1.49 0.68 25.13
C ASP A 89 -1.48 1.82 26.15
N THR A 90 -2.02 2.99 25.80
CA THR A 90 -2.20 4.08 26.77
C THR A 90 -3.19 3.69 27.88
N GLN A 91 -4.29 3.01 27.53
CA GLN A 91 -5.21 2.45 28.53
C GLN A 91 -4.55 1.35 29.39
N SER A 92 -3.76 0.47 28.78
CA SER A 92 -3.05 -0.60 29.51
C SER A 92 -1.95 -0.05 30.41
N ALA A 93 -1.18 0.96 29.96
CA ALA A 93 -0.17 1.62 30.76
C ALA A 93 -0.77 2.36 31.97
N GLN A 94 -1.92 3.02 31.79
CA GLN A 94 -2.66 3.65 32.88
C GLN A 94 -3.16 2.61 33.89
N GLN A 95 -3.69 1.47 33.43
CA GLN A 95 -4.12 0.38 34.32
C GLN A 95 -2.94 -0.23 35.08
N ILE A 96 -1.81 -0.47 34.43
CA ILE A 96 -0.60 -1.00 35.07
C ILE A 96 -0.02 0.01 36.06
N GLN A 97 0.03 1.31 35.73
CA GLN A 97 0.46 2.35 36.68
C GLN A 97 -0.49 2.45 37.88
N SER A 98 -1.79 2.29 37.68
CA SER A 98 -2.79 2.27 38.76
C SER A 98 -2.57 1.06 39.69
N VAL A 99 -2.34 -0.12 39.13
CA VAL A 99 -2.03 -1.34 39.90
C VAL A 99 -0.66 -1.24 40.59
N ALA A 100 0.37 -0.74 39.92
CA ALA A 100 1.71 -0.57 40.48
C ALA A 100 1.76 0.53 41.56
N GLY A 101 0.96 1.58 41.42
CA GLY A 101 0.74 2.60 42.44
C GLY A 101 -0.02 2.06 43.66
N GLY A 102 -0.99 1.16 43.43
CA GLY A 102 -1.68 0.42 44.50
C GLY A 102 -0.79 -0.59 45.21
N LEU A 103 0.17 -1.22 44.53
CA LEU A 103 1.12 -2.17 45.14
C LEU A 103 2.24 -1.49 45.95
N ARG A 104 2.36 -0.16 45.88
CA ARG A 104 3.12 0.63 46.86
C ARG A 104 2.22 0.86 48.08
N PHE A 105 1.98 -0.16 48.89
CA PHE A 105 1.36 0.01 50.20
C PHE A 105 2.41 0.28 51.28
N THR A 106 2.04 1.22 52.18
CA THR A 106 2.33 1.27 53.63
C THR A 106 3.78 1.28 54.11
#